data_AF-A0ABD0LJT0-F1
#
_entry.id   AF-A0ABD0LJT0-F1
#
_cell.length_a   1.000
_cell.length_b   1.000
_cell.length_c   1.000
_cell.angle_alpha   90.00
_cell.angle_beta   90.00
_cell.angle_gamma   90.00
#
_symmetry.space_group_name_H-M   'P 1'
#
loop_
_entity.id
_entity.type
_entity.pdbx_description
1 polymer ?
#
loop_
_entity_poly.entity_id
_entity_poly.type
_entity_poly.pdbx_seq_one_letter_code
_entity_poly.pdbx_strand_id
1 'polypeptide(L)'
;MATTFHFSRETPPDSMFSDFQALSKFQNEQFNELTQYVFLFLTEPSKSSRLMSQLEEFAQQNGVGVSALKNVVKSLLALPNYALKKSLTPNQLQEDLINLGLSEDKASYFVEQFQANQVALSRGALDLTLMVNQLVDMEWKFGVTASSSELDRVGNTFLQLKLVINTGSGTKNVYMELSLPQFYSFLHEMEKAKASLEYLS
;
A
#
# COMPACT_ATOMS: atom_id res chain seq x y z
N MET A 1 21.46 -18.21 -19.47
CA MET A 1 20.39 -18.95 -18.75
C MET A 1 19.49 -17.91 -18.15
N ALA A 2 18.19 -17.90 -18.48
CA ALA A 2 17.28 -16.87 -17.99
C ALA A 2 17.09 -17.04 -16.48
N THR A 3 17.69 -16.14 -15.69
CA THR A 3 17.48 -16.07 -14.25
C THR A 3 16.00 -15.76 -14.01
N THR A 4 15.27 -16.77 -13.55
CA THR A 4 13.86 -16.61 -13.17
C THR A 4 13.84 -16.01 -11.78
N PHE A 5 13.34 -14.79 -11.66
CA PHE A 5 13.16 -14.14 -10.37
C PHE A 5 11.85 -14.59 -9.75
N HIS A 6 11.83 -14.89 -8.45
CA HIS A 6 10.60 -15.25 -7.76
C HIS A 6 9.68 -14.03 -7.61
N PHE A 7 10.25 -12.84 -7.39
CA PHE A 7 9.50 -11.59 -7.21
C PHE A 7 8.79 -11.06 -8.47
N SER A 8 9.20 -11.45 -9.68
CA SER A 8 8.61 -10.99 -10.95
C SER A 8 8.35 -12.14 -11.93
N ARG A 9 7.27 -12.07 -12.72
CA ARG A 9 7.04 -13.05 -13.82
C ARG A 9 7.84 -12.69 -15.07
N GLU A 10 8.26 -11.43 -15.17
CA GLU A 10 9.08 -10.88 -16.25
C GLU A 10 10.47 -10.54 -15.70
N THR A 11 11.48 -10.48 -16.56
CA THR A 11 12.81 -10.02 -16.14
C THR A 11 12.72 -8.59 -15.58
N PRO A 12 13.32 -8.31 -14.41
CA PRO A 12 13.36 -6.96 -13.87
C PRO A 12 13.94 -5.97 -14.88
N PRO A 13 13.57 -4.67 -14.82
CA PRO A 13 14.14 -3.68 -15.73
C PRO A 13 15.67 -3.59 -15.59
N ASP A 14 16.39 -3.32 -16.69
CA ASP A 14 17.86 -3.15 -16.69
C ASP A 14 18.35 -2.07 -15.71
N SER A 15 17.50 -1.09 -15.42
CA SER A 15 17.77 -0.07 -14.40
C SER A 15 17.91 -0.68 -12.99
N MET A 16 17.09 -1.69 -12.67
CA MET A 16 17.15 -2.38 -11.38
C MET A 16 18.49 -3.10 -11.24
N PHE A 17 18.93 -3.84 -12.25
CA PHE A 17 20.26 -4.48 -12.24
C PHE A 17 21.40 -3.46 -12.07
N SER A 18 21.32 -2.33 -12.77
CA SER A 18 22.31 -1.26 -12.66
C SER A 18 22.34 -0.65 -11.24
N ASP A 19 21.18 -0.49 -10.62
CA ASP A 19 21.03 0.01 -9.26
C ASP A 19 21.60 -0.98 -8.22
N PHE A 20 21.35 -2.29 -8.38
CA PHE A 20 21.89 -3.32 -7.49
C PHE A 20 23.40 -3.51 -7.64
N GLN A 21 23.93 -3.32 -8.84
CA GLN A 21 25.37 -3.22 -9.06
C GLN A 21 25.98 -1.95 -8.44
N ALA A 22 25.22 -0.86 -8.32
CA ALA A 22 25.66 0.30 -7.56
C ALA A 22 25.61 0.02 -6.05
N LEU A 23 24.57 -0.65 -5.54
CA LEU A 23 24.43 -1.09 -4.14
C LEU A 23 25.57 -2.02 -3.70
N SER A 24 26.00 -2.91 -4.59
CA SER A 24 27.08 -3.85 -4.28
C SER A 24 28.41 -3.15 -4.06
N LYS A 25 28.63 -1.96 -4.64
CA LYS A 25 29.86 -1.14 -4.47
C LYS A 25 29.94 -0.41 -3.13
N PHE A 26 28.82 -0.19 -2.44
CA PHE A 26 28.84 0.41 -1.10
C PHE A 26 29.54 -0.51 -0.11
N GLN A 27 30.11 0.03 0.95
CA GLN A 27 30.57 -0.77 2.09
C GLN A 27 29.38 -1.43 2.80
N ASN A 28 29.64 -2.49 3.57
CA ASN A 28 28.57 -3.20 4.28
C ASN A 28 27.84 -2.29 5.27
N GLU A 29 28.56 -1.41 5.97
CA GLU A 29 27.98 -0.44 6.91
C GLU A 29 27.02 0.54 6.21
N GLN A 30 27.46 1.10 5.07
CA GLN A 30 26.66 1.99 4.22
C GLN A 30 25.39 1.30 3.68
N PHE A 31 25.52 0.04 3.25
CA PHE A 31 24.38 -0.75 2.79
C PHE A 31 23.39 -1.03 3.93
N ASN A 32 23.90 -1.35 5.12
CA ASN A 32 23.08 -1.61 6.30
C ASN A 32 22.29 -0.36 6.70
N GLU A 33 22.92 0.80 6.69
CA GLU A 33 22.29 2.09 6.97
C GLU A 33 21.18 2.41 5.96
N LEU A 34 21.44 2.25 4.65
CA LEU A 34 20.42 2.43 3.61
C LEU A 34 19.25 1.47 3.77
N THR A 35 19.54 0.21 4.12
CA THR A 35 18.52 -0.81 4.37
C THR A 35 17.64 -0.42 5.56
N GLN A 36 18.23 0.10 6.64
CA GLN A 36 17.47 0.61 7.79
C GLN A 36 16.58 1.80 7.41
N TYR A 37 17.07 2.74 6.62
CA TYR A 37 16.25 3.86 6.12
C TYR A 37 15.05 3.37 5.31
N VAL A 38 15.25 2.37 4.47
CA VAL A 38 14.19 1.73 3.68
C VAL A 38 13.13 1.08 4.58
N PHE A 39 13.53 0.23 5.53
CA PHE A 39 12.57 -0.45 6.42
C PHE A 39 11.88 0.50 7.39
N LEU A 40 12.58 1.53 7.90
CA LEU A 40 11.98 2.56 8.74
C LEU A 40 10.92 3.36 7.97
N PHE A 41 11.20 3.70 6.71
CA PHE A 41 10.20 4.36 5.86
C PHE A 41 8.99 3.47 5.57
N LEU A 42 9.20 2.18 5.30
CA LEU A 42 8.11 1.24 5.00
C LEU A 42 7.23 0.94 6.23
N THR A 43 7.80 1.00 7.43
CA THR A 43 7.08 0.80 8.69
C THR A 43 6.44 2.08 9.22
N GLU A 44 7.00 3.26 8.92
CA GLU A 44 6.46 4.57 9.30
C GLU A 44 6.25 5.50 8.07
N PRO A 45 5.26 5.24 7.20
CA PRO A 45 5.08 6.01 5.95
C PRO A 45 4.80 7.50 6.17
N SER A 46 4.29 7.87 7.35
CA SER A 46 3.99 9.26 7.74
C SER A 46 5.23 10.15 7.86
N LYS A 47 6.43 9.59 7.88
CA LYS A 47 7.70 10.31 8.01
C LYS A 47 8.50 10.36 6.71
N SER A 48 7.82 10.46 5.56
CA SER A 48 8.45 10.49 4.23
C SER A 48 9.46 11.64 4.03
N SER A 49 9.24 12.80 4.65
CA SER A 49 10.18 13.93 4.63
C SER A 49 11.51 13.61 5.30
N ARG A 50 11.50 12.75 6.33
CA ARG A 50 12.69 12.29 7.05
C ARG A 50 13.58 11.42 6.18
N LEU A 51 13.00 10.55 5.34
CA LEU A 51 13.78 9.75 4.40
C LEU A 51 14.55 10.65 3.43
N MET A 52 13.90 11.69 2.90
CA MET A 52 14.55 12.60 1.94
C MET A 52 15.73 13.35 2.56
N SER A 53 15.59 13.85 3.79
CA SER A 53 16.70 14.50 4.49
C SER A 53 17.85 13.53 4.80
N GLN A 54 17.53 12.31 5.24
CA GLN A 54 18.54 11.27 5.53
C GLN A 54 19.30 10.85 4.27
N LEU A 55 18.63 10.73 3.12
CA LEU A 55 19.29 10.42 1.86
C LEU A 55 20.19 11.56 1.36
N GLU A 56 19.80 12.81 1.60
CA GLU A 56 20.61 13.97 1.24
C GLU A 56 21.87 14.08 2.12
N GLU A 57 21.74 13.85 3.43
CA GLU A 57 22.87 13.78 4.37
C GLU A 57 23.80 12.61 4.01
N PHE A 58 23.25 11.41 3.77
CA PHE A 58 24.03 10.24 3.37
C PHE A 58 24.78 10.47 2.05
N ALA A 59 24.13 11.08 1.06
CA ALA A 59 24.76 11.41 -0.21
C ALA A 59 25.93 12.39 -0.05
N GLN A 60 25.78 13.40 0.80
CA GLN A 60 26.85 14.36 1.11
C GLN A 60 28.02 13.70 1.83
N GLN A 61 27.75 12.86 2.83
CA GLN A 61 28.78 12.17 3.62
C GLN A 61 29.58 11.15 2.79
N ASN A 62 28.91 10.45 1.87
CA ASN A 62 29.51 9.38 1.08
C ASN A 62 29.95 9.82 -0.32
N GLY A 63 29.81 11.11 -0.67
CA GLY A 63 30.20 11.65 -1.98
C GLY A 63 29.41 11.09 -3.16
N VAL A 64 28.16 10.67 -2.93
CA VAL A 64 27.29 10.05 -3.95
C VAL A 64 26.31 11.08 -4.51
N GLY A 65 26.02 10.99 -5.80
CA GLY A 65 24.97 11.83 -6.41
C GLY A 65 23.59 11.52 -5.81
N VAL A 66 22.94 12.53 -5.23
CA VAL A 66 21.60 12.40 -4.60
C VAL A 66 20.57 11.79 -5.57
N SER A 67 20.63 12.13 -6.85
CA SER A 67 19.73 11.59 -7.88
C SER A 67 19.94 10.09 -8.12
N ALA A 68 21.19 9.64 -8.21
CA ALA A 68 21.54 8.23 -8.35
C ALA A 68 21.15 7.43 -7.10
N LEU A 69 21.40 7.99 -5.92
CA LEU A 69 20.99 7.37 -4.66
C LEU A 69 19.47 7.21 -4.55
N LYS A 70 18.70 8.23 -4.96
CA LYS A 70 17.23 8.15 -5.00
C LYS A 70 16.72 7.03 -5.92
N ASN A 71 17.38 6.78 -7.05
CA ASN A 71 17.01 5.67 -7.94
C ASN A 71 17.32 4.31 -7.29
N VAL A 72 18.51 4.18 -6.74
CA VAL A 72 18.94 2.98 -6.00
C VAL A 72 17.99 2.65 -4.87
N VAL A 73 17.60 3.64 -4.06
CA VAL A 73 16.68 3.46 -2.94
C VAL A 73 15.27 3.11 -3.42
N LYS A 74 14.80 3.65 -4.54
CA LYS A 74 13.51 3.24 -5.15
C LYS A 74 13.52 1.75 -5.54
N SER A 75 14.60 1.28 -6.16
CA SER A 75 14.77 -0.13 -6.51
C SER A 75 14.81 -1.02 -5.25
N LEU A 76 15.45 -0.56 -4.18
CA LEU A 76 15.49 -1.25 -2.88
C LEU A 76 14.12 -1.28 -2.18
N LEU A 77 13.36 -0.18 -2.23
CA LEU A 77 12.00 -0.06 -1.67
C LEU A 77 10.97 -0.95 -2.37
N ALA A 78 11.19 -1.29 -3.64
CA ALA A 78 10.26 -2.11 -4.39
C ALA A 78 10.27 -3.58 -3.93
N LEU A 79 11.41 -4.08 -3.45
CA LEU A 79 11.60 -5.49 -3.11
C LEU A 79 10.71 -6.00 -1.99
N PRO A 80 10.59 -5.33 -0.82
CA PRO A 80 9.71 -5.81 0.25
C PRO A 80 8.25 -5.88 -0.21
N ASN A 81 7.81 -4.92 -1.04
CA ASN A 81 6.47 -4.91 -1.60
C ASN A 81 6.23 -6.10 -2.54
N TYR A 82 7.19 -6.43 -3.41
CA TYR A 82 7.07 -7.61 -4.26
C TYR A 82 7.11 -8.92 -3.45
N ALA A 83 7.97 -8.98 -2.44
CA ALA A 83 8.09 -10.13 -1.54
C ALA A 83 6.79 -10.40 -0.78
N LEU A 84 6.15 -9.35 -0.25
CA LEU A 84 4.84 -9.46 0.40
C LEU A 84 3.74 -9.87 -0.59
N LYS A 85 3.68 -9.22 -1.76
CA LYS A 85 2.61 -9.46 -2.75
C LYS A 85 2.62 -10.91 -3.28
N LYS A 86 3.80 -11.52 -3.39
CA LYS A 86 3.95 -12.91 -3.85
C LYS A 86 4.17 -13.91 -2.72
N SER A 87 4.13 -13.49 -1.46
CA SER A 87 4.40 -14.33 -0.29
C SER A 87 5.70 -15.12 -0.42
N LEU A 88 6.78 -14.42 -0.82
CA LEU A 88 8.08 -15.05 -1.01
C LEU A 88 8.67 -15.56 0.30
N THR A 89 9.33 -16.70 0.23
CA THR A 89 10.12 -17.23 1.36
C THR A 89 11.44 -16.47 1.50
N PRO A 90 12.05 -16.43 2.70
CA PRO A 90 13.35 -15.79 2.93
C PRO A 90 14.45 -16.29 1.98
N ASN A 91 14.48 -17.59 1.71
CA ASN A 91 15.45 -18.21 0.81
C ASN A 91 15.27 -17.73 -0.64
N GLN A 92 14.01 -17.67 -1.12
CA GLN A 92 13.70 -17.18 -2.47
C GLN A 92 14.06 -15.69 -2.62
N LEU A 93 13.81 -14.89 -1.59
CA LEU A 93 14.21 -13.49 -1.57
C LEU A 93 15.73 -13.34 -1.60
N GLN A 94 16.47 -14.17 -0.85
CA GLN A 94 17.93 -14.16 -0.84
C GLN A 94 18.51 -14.52 -2.22
N GLU A 95 18.01 -15.60 -2.84
CA GLU A 95 18.42 -16.00 -4.20
C GLU A 95 18.17 -14.89 -5.22
N ASP A 96 17.00 -14.25 -5.15
CA ASP A 96 16.66 -13.14 -6.04
C ASP A 96 17.60 -11.94 -5.85
N LEU A 97 18.03 -11.62 -4.63
CA LEU A 97 18.98 -10.54 -4.35
C LEU A 97 20.38 -10.84 -4.87
N ILE A 98 20.85 -12.07 -4.71
CA ILE A 98 22.14 -12.51 -5.24
C ILE A 98 22.10 -12.47 -6.78
N ASN A 99 21.01 -12.92 -7.38
CA ASN A 99 20.80 -12.86 -8.84
C ASN A 99 20.72 -11.42 -9.38
N LEU A 100 20.31 -10.44 -8.56
CA LEU A 100 20.35 -9.02 -8.89
C LEU A 100 21.75 -8.40 -8.78
N GLY A 101 22.73 -9.11 -8.21
CA GLY A 101 24.12 -8.68 -8.12
C GLY A 101 24.57 -8.20 -6.73
N LEU A 102 23.81 -8.47 -5.67
CA LEU A 102 24.25 -8.26 -4.30
C LEU A 102 25.21 -9.37 -3.84
N SER A 103 26.11 -9.04 -2.91
CA SER A 103 26.91 -10.06 -2.21
C SER A 103 26.04 -10.85 -1.23
N GLU A 104 26.45 -12.07 -0.93
CA GLU A 104 25.74 -12.98 -0.02
C GLU A 104 25.49 -12.33 1.35
N ASP A 105 26.51 -11.69 1.94
CA ASP A 105 26.39 -10.99 3.23
C ASP A 105 25.30 -9.91 3.24
N LYS A 106 25.22 -9.11 2.18
CA LYS A 106 24.23 -8.03 2.04
C LYS A 106 22.84 -8.57 1.81
N ALA A 107 22.73 -9.63 1.01
CA ALA A 107 21.47 -10.32 0.78
C ALA A 107 20.93 -10.93 2.09
N SER A 108 21.78 -11.59 2.86
CA SER A 108 21.44 -12.12 4.19
C SER A 108 20.95 -11.03 5.13
N TYR A 109 21.68 -9.91 5.24
CA TYR A 109 21.28 -8.80 6.09
C TYR A 109 19.91 -8.22 5.69
N PHE A 110 19.67 -8.03 4.40
CA PHE A 110 18.37 -7.52 3.92
C PHE A 110 17.22 -8.48 4.26
N VAL A 111 17.44 -9.79 4.11
CA VAL A 111 16.44 -10.82 4.42
C VAL A 111 16.15 -10.88 5.93
N GLU A 112 17.16 -10.76 6.78
CA GLU A 112 16.99 -10.66 8.23
C GLU A 112 16.13 -9.44 8.61
N GLN A 113 16.41 -8.27 8.02
CA GLN A 113 15.62 -7.06 8.23
C GLN A 113 14.18 -7.23 7.71
N PHE A 114 13.99 -7.92 6.58
CA PHE A 114 12.67 -8.23 6.04
C PHE A 114 11.86 -9.10 7.01
N GLN A 115 12.46 -10.16 7.54
CA GLN A 115 11.81 -11.05 8.50
C GLN A 115 11.46 -10.33 9.81
N ALA A 116 12.39 -9.54 10.35
CA ALA A 116 12.17 -8.77 11.57
C ALA A 116 10.99 -7.78 11.43
N ASN A 117 10.81 -7.20 10.24
CA ASN A 117 9.77 -6.21 9.97
C ASN A 117 8.52 -6.79 9.29
N GLN A 118 8.46 -8.09 8.99
CA GLN A 118 7.41 -8.69 8.15
C GLN A 118 5.99 -8.43 8.68
N VAL A 119 5.80 -8.49 10.00
CA VAL A 119 4.49 -8.23 10.63
C VAL A 119 4.07 -6.77 10.47
N ALA A 120 4.99 -5.83 10.73
CA ALA A 120 4.71 -4.40 10.59
C ALA A 120 4.45 -4.01 9.13
N LEU A 121 5.24 -4.56 8.20
CA LEU A 121 5.08 -4.36 6.76
C LEU A 121 3.75 -4.92 6.25
N SER A 122 3.36 -6.11 6.72
CA SER A 122 2.08 -6.71 6.35
C SER A 122 0.90 -5.87 6.83
N ARG A 123 0.98 -5.31 8.05
CA ARG A 123 -0.02 -4.36 8.57
C ARG A 123 -0.06 -3.08 7.74
N GLY A 124 1.08 -2.46 7.44
CA GLY A 124 1.15 -1.26 6.61
C GLY A 124 0.65 -1.48 5.18
N ALA A 125 0.95 -2.63 4.57
CA ALA A 125 0.44 -3.00 3.25
C ALA A 125 -1.07 -3.26 3.27
N LEU A 126 -1.60 -3.85 4.34
CA LEU A 126 -3.04 -3.99 4.57
C LEU A 126 -3.69 -2.63 4.77
N ASP A 127 -3.10 -1.71 5.54
CA ASP A 127 -3.61 -0.34 5.69
C ASP A 127 -3.65 0.38 4.34
N LEU A 128 -2.59 0.29 3.52
CA LEU A 128 -2.56 0.87 2.16
C LEU A 128 -3.59 0.23 1.21
N THR A 129 -3.93 -1.05 1.40
CA THR A 129 -4.89 -1.78 0.54
C THR A 129 -6.33 -1.63 1.03
N LEU A 130 -6.57 -1.55 2.34
CA LEU A 130 -7.87 -1.40 3.01
C LEU A 130 -8.30 0.08 3.11
N MET A 131 -7.37 1.03 2.92
CA MET A 131 -7.68 2.47 2.83
C MET A 131 -8.22 2.89 1.46
N VAL A 132 -8.37 1.97 0.50
CA VAL A 132 -9.03 2.27 -0.77
C VAL A 132 -10.53 2.03 -0.63
N ASN A 133 -11.30 3.09 -0.87
CA ASN A 133 -12.76 3.18 -0.74
C ASN A 133 -13.29 3.31 0.70
N GLN A 134 -12.59 4.04 1.57
CA GLN A 134 -13.14 4.35 2.89
C GLN A 134 -14.36 5.25 2.75
N LEU A 135 -15.48 4.86 3.37
CA LEU A 135 -16.64 5.75 3.54
C LEU A 135 -16.29 6.81 4.58
N VAL A 136 -16.07 8.04 4.13
CA VAL A 136 -15.65 9.16 5.01
C VAL A 136 -16.81 10.05 5.42
N ASP A 137 -17.89 10.08 4.64
CA ASP A 137 -19.09 10.84 4.96
C ASP A 137 -20.33 10.22 4.30
N MET A 138 -21.50 10.47 4.88
CA MET A 138 -22.80 10.04 4.37
C MET A 138 -23.84 11.13 4.58
N GLU A 139 -24.34 11.69 3.48
CA GLU A 139 -25.47 12.61 3.48
C GLU A 139 -26.74 11.87 3.04
N TRP A 140 -27.89 12.25 3.58
CA TRP A 140 -29.18 11.67 3.20
C TRP A 140 -30.24 12.75 2.99
N LYS A 141 -31.18 12.48 2.08
CA LYS A 141 -32.37 13.29 1.83
C LYS A 141 -33.59 12.40 1.74
N PHE A 142 -34.63 12.75 2.48
CA PHE A 142 -35.90 12.06 2.45
C PHE A 142 -36.88 12.82 1.55
N GLY A 143 -37.38 12.14 0.52
CA GLY A 143 -38.28 12.71 -0.48
C GLY A 143 -39.67 12.07 -0.41
N VAL A 144 -40.70 12.92 -0.49
CA VAL A 144 -42.10 12.49 -0.65
C VAL A 144 -42.63 13.10 -1.94
N THR A 145 -43.02 12.24 -2.89
CA THR A 145 -43.61 12.71 -4.16
C THR A 145 -45.09 13.00 -3.97
N ALA A 146 -45.46 14.28 -3.98
CA ALA A 146 -46.86 14.70 -4.07
C ALA A 146 -47.25 14.84 -5.55
N SER A 147 -47.90 13.83 -6.14
CA SER A 147 -48.53 13.93 -7.46
C SER A 147 -50.03 14.07 -7.30
N SER A 148 -50.69 14.92 -8.08
CA SER A 148 -52.15 15.12 -8.04
C SER A 148 -52.89 14.48 -9.23
N SER A 149 -52.17 13.86 -10.17
CA SER A 149 -52.75 13.43 -11.46
C SER A 149 -52.44 11.99 -11.88
N GLU A 150 -51.62 11.26 -11.13
CA GLU A 150 -51.30 9.84 -11.42
C GLU A 150 -51.62 9.00 -10.18
N LEU A 151 -52.71 8.23 -10.24
CA LEU A 151 -53.24 7.40 -9.14
C LEU A 151 -52.21 6.43 -8.53
N ASP A 152 -51.16 6.05 -9.26
CA ASP A 152 -50.13 5.09 -8.82
C ASP A 152 -48.83 5.73 -8.30
N ARG A 153 -48.71 7.07 -8.26
CA ARG A 153 -47.47 7.77 -7.86
C ARG A 153 -47.63 8.81 -6.75
N VAL A 154 -48.83 8.95 -6.20
CA VAL A 154 -49.09 9.84 -5.06
C VAL A 154 -48.54 9.21 -3.78
N GLY A 155 -47.61 9.89 -3.10
CA GLY A 155 -47.11 9.48 -1.78
C GLY A 155 -45.94 8.50 -1.80
N ASN A 156 -45.33 8.24 -2.96
CA ASN A 156 -44.13 7.41 -3.02
C ASN A 156 -42.98 8.10 -2.26
N THR A 157 -42.54 7.41 -1.21
CA THR A 157 -41.48 7.84 -0.32
C THR A 157 -40.17 7.20 -0.75
N PHE A 158 -39.12 8.01 -0.88
CA PHE A 158 -37.79 7.55 -1.23
C PHE A 158 -36.73 8.25 -0.39
N LEU A 159 -35.59 7.58 -0.24
CA LEU A 159 -34.41 8.09 0.45
C LEU A 159 -33.26 8.19 -0.56
N GLN A 160 -32.73 9.39 -0.75
CA GLN A 160 -31.53 9.61 -1.54
C GLN A 160 -30.33 9.67 -0.60
N LEU A 161 -29.39 8.74 -0.76
CA LEU A 161 -28.13 8.69 -0.03
C LEU A 161 -27.00 9.16 -0.93
N LYS A 162 -26.07 9.92 -0.35
CA LYS A 162 -24.79 10.31 -0.94
C LYS A 162 -23.69 9.81 -0.02
N LEU A 163 -22.92 8.86 -0.52
CA LEU A 163 -21.73 8.32 0.13
C LEU A 163 -20.50 9.07 -0.39
N VAL A 164 -19.69 9.63 0.50
CA VAL A 164 -18.40 10.22 0.16
C VAL A 164 -17.33 9.18 0.45
N ILE A 165 -16.67 8.72 -0.61
CA ILE A 165 -15.71 7.62 -0.56
C ILE A 165 -14.31 8.17 -0.84
N ASN A 166 -13.38 7.96 0.08
CA ASN A 166 -11.97 8.23 -0.15
C ASN A 166 -11.35 7.08 -0.94
N THR A 167 -10.95 7.35 -2.19
CA THR A 167 -10.36 6.35 -3.10
C THR A 167 -8.83 6.33 -3.02
N GLY A 168 -8.23 7.00 -2.02
CA GLY A 168 -6.78 7.16 -1.86
C GLY A 168 -6.17 8.25 -2.75
N SER A 169 -6.77 8.55 -3.90
CA SER A 169 -6.40 9.64 -4.82
C SER A 169 -7.29 10.89 -4.72
N GLY A 170 -8.33 10.85 -3.87
CA GLY A 170 -9.31 11.90 -3.69
C GLY A 170 -10.64 11.38 -3.14
N THR A 171 -11.64 12.26 -3.04
CA THR A 171 -13.00 11.90 -2.60
C THR A 171 -13.93 11.75 -3.80
N LYS A 172 -14.67 10.63 -3.84
CA LYS A 172 -15.69 10.34 -4.84
C LYS A 172 -17.07 10.30 -4.18
N ASN A 173 -18.03 11.01 -4.76
CA ASN A 173 -19.42 10.99 -4.32
C ASN A 173 -20.18 9.90 -5.09
N VAL A 174 -20.81 8.99 -4.36
CA VAL A 174 -21.70 7.95 -4.91
C VAL A 174 -23.12 8.23 -4.45
N TYR A 175 -24.04 8.37 -5.39
CA TYR A 175 -25.45 8.64 -5.11
C TYR A 175 -26.26 7.37 -5.34
N MET A 176 -27.19 7.10 -4.43
CA MET A 176 -28.13 6.00 -4.54
C MET A 176 -29.51 6.45 -4.05
N GLU A 177 -30.55 5.92 -4.67
CA GLU A 177 -31.94 6.13 -4.25
C GLU A 177 -32.50 4.79 -3.76
N LEU A 178 -33.09 4.81 -2.57
CA LEU A 178 -33.69 3.66 -1.93
C LEU A 178 -35.17 3.91 -1.72
N SER A 179 -36.00 2.93 -2.04
CA SER A 179 -37.35 2.86 -1.48
C SER A 179 -37.31 2.59 0.02
N LEU A 180 -38.41 2.88 0.72
CA LEU A 180 -38.50 2.66 2.16
C LEU A 180 -38.21 1.20 2.58
N PRO A 181 -38.72 0.15 1.90
CA PRO A 181 -38.36 -1.23 2.21
C PRO A 181 -36.86 -1.51 2.02
N GLN A 182 -36.25 -1.00 0.95
CA GLN A 182 -34.82 -1.19 0.69
C GLN A 182 -33.95 -0.49 1.75
N PHE A 183 -34.39 0.65 2.28
CA PHE A 183 -33.71 1.32 3.39
C PHE A 183 -33.71 0.47 4.66
N TYR A 184 -34.85 -0.11 5.05
CA TYR A 184 -34.90 -1.00 6.22
C TYR A 184 -34.05 -2.25 6.04
N SER A 185 -34.04 -2.85 4.85
CA SER A 185 -33.13 -3.96 4.55
C SER A 185 -31.66 -3.53 4.66
N PHE A 186 -31.32 -2.34 4.14
CA PHE A 186 -29.96 -1.80 4.24
C PHE A 186 -29.53 -1.56 5.69
N LEU A 187 -30.38 -0.94 6.50
CA LEU A 187 -30.12 -0.70 7.93
C LEU A 187 -29.88 -2.01 8.69
N HIS A 188 -30.73 -3.01 8.44
CA HIS A 188 -30.60 -4.32 9.07
C HIS A 188 -29.26 -5.00 8.75
N GLU A 189 -28.83 -4.95 7.48
CA GLU A 189 -27.53 -5.52 7.09
C GLU A 189 -26.35 -4.74 7.70
N MET A 190 -26.46 -3.42 7.85
CA MET A 190 -25.45 -2.62 8.56
C MET A 190 -25.35 -2.98 10.04
N GLU A 191 -26.48 -3.17 10.73
CA GLU A 191 -26.51 -3.59 12.13
C GLU A 191 -25.88 -4.98 12.32
N LYS A 192 -26.19 -5.91 11.41
CA LYS A 192 -25.59 -7.25 11.39
C LYS A 192 -24.09 -7.22 11.14
N ALA A 193 -23.63 -6.37 10.22
CA ALA A 193 -22.20 -6.16 9.95
C ALA A 193 -21.49 -5.57 11.18
N LYS A 194 -22.10 -4.58 11.85
CA LYS A 194 -21.59 -4.01 13.10
C LYS A 194 -21.43 -5.08 14.18
N ALA A 195 -22.47 -5.88 14.43
CA ALA A 195 -22.42 -6.95 15.43
C ALA A 195 -21.32 -7.98 15.13
N SER A 196 -21.08 -8.28 13.86
CA SER A 196 -20.01 -9.19 13.43
C SER A 196 -18.61 -8.61 13.68
N LEU A 197 -18.42 -7.30 13.49
CA LEU A 197 -17.15 -6.63 13.76
C LEU A 197 -16.87 -6.49 15.26
N GLU A 198 -17.90 -6.21 16.06
CA GLU A 198 -17.81 -6.17 17.52
C GLU A 198 -17.45 -7.53 18.10
N TYR A 199 -17.90 -8.63 17.49
CA TYR A 199 -17.53 -9.99 17.89
C TYR A 199 -16.05 -10.34 17.59
N LEU A 200 -15.44 -9.67 16.60
CA LEU A 200 -14.06 -9.91 16.16
C LEU A 200 -13.03 -8.97 16.83
N SER A 201 -13.48 -7.99 17.62
CA SER A 201 -12.63 -7.05 18.38
C SER A 201 -12.46 -7.51 19.82
#